data_AF-A0A0P6XPK6-F1
#
_entry.id   AF-A0A0P6XPK6-F1
#
_cell.length_a   1.000
_cell.length_b   1.000
_cell.length_c   1.000
_cell.angle_alpha   90.00
_cell.angle_beta   90.00
_cell.angle_gamma   90.00
#
_symmetry.space_group_name_H-M   'P 1'
#
loop_
_entity.id
_entity.type
_entity.pdbx_description
1 polymer ?
#
loop_
_entity_poly.entity_id
_entity_poly.type
_entity_poly.pdbx_seq_one_letter_code
_entity_poly.pdbx_strand_id
1 'polypeptide(L)'
;MRDNVWNVLTLLALLATLGVVLVFVFIFLNPYTPLNPFPPPTLPPRLVLPTSTPTLRQLPPTWTPTPPLGAETPTLRPTSTLPPTYTPYFIPTATPTLTPTRTPTITRTPTLTPTVTPIPTDTPVPPPEPTATEGST
;
A
#
# COMPACT_ATOMS: atom_id res chain seq x y z
N MET A 1 37.40 10.27 45.54
CA MET A 1 35.97 9.87 45.43
C MET A 1 35.29 10.54 44.24
N ARG A 2 35.45 11.85 44.02
CA ARG A 2 34.84 12.60 42.90
C ARG A 2 35.22 12.04 41.52
N ASP A 3 36.48 11.67 41.31
CA ASP A 3 36.96 11.15 40.02
C ASP A 3 36.36 9.79 39.66
N ASN A 4 36.12 8.93 40.66
CA ASN A 4 35.48 7.64 40.45
C ASN A 4 34.03 7.80 39.97
N VAL A 5 33.30 8.81 40.50
CA VAL A 5 31.93 9.10 40.06
C VAL A 5 31.91 9.52 38.59
N TRP A 6 32.82 10.41 38.18
CA TRP A 6 32.93 10.83 36.78
C TRP A 6 33.34 9.70 35.84
N ASN A 7 34.25 8.83 36.26
CA ASN A 7 34.64 7.64 35.48
C ASN A 7 33.46 6.66 35.29
N VAL A 8 32.62 6.48 36.32
CA VAL A 8 31.41 5.64 36.21
C VAL A 8 30.37 6.27 35.27
N LEU A 9 30.13 7.58 35.40
CA LEU A 9 29.17 8.30 34.55
C LEU A 9 29.60 8.29 33.08
N THR A 10 30.89 8.49 32.80
CA THR A 10 31.42 8.43 31.44
C THR A 10 31.33 7.02 30.85
N LEU A 11 31.62 5.98 31.63
CA LEU A 11 31.44 4.59 31.21
C LEU A 11 29.97 4.27 30.88
N LEU A 12 29.03 4.71 31.73
CA LEU A 12 27.60 4.50 31.51
C LEU A 12 27.10 5.27 30.27
N ALA A 13 27.56 6.50 30.07
CA ALA A 13 27.23 7.29 28.88
C ALA A 13 27.75 6.64 27.58
N LEU A 14 28.96 6.06 27.61
CA LEU A 14 29.51 5.30 26.49
C LEU A 14 28.69 4.04 26.19
N LEU A 15 28.30 3.28 27.22
CA LEU A 15 27.43 2.11 27.05
C LEU A 15 26.06 2.50 26.48
N ALA A 16 25.46 3.57 26.98
CA ALA A 16 24.17 4.06 26.50
C ALA A 16 24.26 4.48 25.03
N THR A 17 25.32 5.20 24.65
CA THR A 17 25.56 5.62 23.27
C THR A 17 25.78 4.42 22.35
N LEU A 18 26.59 3.43 22.78
CA LEU A 18 26.77 2.18 22.05
C LEU A 18 25.44 1.44 21.88
N GLY A 19 24.62 1.38 22.93
CA GLY A 19 23.28 0.79 22.87
C GLY A 19 22.38 1.47 21.84
N VAL A 20 22.37 2.80 21.81
CA VAL A 20 21.62 3.58 20.80
C VAL A 20 22.11 3.25 19.39
N VAL A 21 23.43 3.24 19.16
CA VAL A 21 24.01 2.88 17.85
C VAL A 21 23.59 1.48 17.42
N LEU A 22 23.64 0.50 18.32
CA LEU A 22 23.23 -0.88 18.03
C LEU A 22 21.73 -0.97 17.68
N VAL A 23 20.87 -0.24 18.39
CA VAL A 23 19.44 -0.16 18.06
C VAL A 23 19.24 0.42 16.65
N PHE A 24 19.93 1.50 16.30
CA PHE A 24 19.85 2.09 14.96
C PHE A 24 20.35 1.13 13.87
N VAL A 25 21.47 0.43 14.09
CA VAL A 25 22.00 -0.58 13.15
C VAL A 25 20.99 -1.71 12.99
N PHE A 26 20.36 -2.18 14.06
CA PHE A 26 19.34 -3.23 14.01
C PHE A 26 18.10 -2.80 13.22
N ILE A 27 17.63 -1.57 13.42
CA ILE A 27 16.52 -0.98 12.65
C ILE A 27 16.92 -0.84 11.16
N PHE A 28 18.16 -0.45 10.86
CA PHE A 28 18.63 -0.30 9.48
C PHE A 28 18.69 -1.64 8.74
N LEU A 29 19.19 -2.69 9.40
CA LEU A 29 19.26 -4.04 8.83
C LEU A 29 17.87 -4.68 8.67
N ASN A 30 16.95 -4.40 9.59
CA ASN A 30 15.57 -4.85 9.54
C ASN A 30 14.59 -3.73 9.95
N PRO A 31 14.02 -3.01 8.97
CA PRO A 31 13.14 -1.86 9.26
C PRO A 31 11.77 -2.26 9.82
N TYR A 32 11.40 -3.55 9.77
CA TYR A 32 10.14 -4.06 10.29
C TYR A 32 10.21 -4.49 11.77
N THR A 33 11.31 -4.17 12.46
CA THR A 33 11.47 -4.50 13.88
C THR A 33 10.51 -3.67 14.76
N PRO A 34 10.01 -4.23 15.89
CA PRO A 34 9.12 -3.51 16.80
C PRO A 34 9.81 -2.34 17.52
N LEU A 35 11.15 -2.29 17.51
CA LEU A 35 11.95 -1.17 18.03
C LEU A 35 11.94 0.05 17.11
N ASN A 36 11.58 -0.12 15.84
CA ASN A 36 11.47 1.00 14.91
C ASN A 36 10.15 1.75 15.18
N PRO A 37 10.18 3.02 15.65
CA PRO A 37 8.97 3.80 15.87
C PRO A 37 8.26 4.17 14.54
N PHE A 38 8.93 4.01 13.41
CA PHE A 38 8.41 4.28 12.08
C PHE A 38 8.57 3.06 11.16
N PRO A 39 7.86 1.95 11.43
CA PRO A 39 7.91 0.78 10.56
C PRO A 39 7.33 1.13 9.18
N PRO A 40 7.91 0.60 8.07
CA PRO A 40 7.35 0.80 6.74
C PRO A 40 5.89 0.30 6.68
N PRO A 41 5.01 0.91 5.85
CA PRO A 41 3.65 0.44 5.68
C PRO A 41 3.59 -1.04 5.27
N THR A 42 2.76 -1.82 5.95
CA THR A 42 2.51 -3.21 5.58
C THR A 42 1.80 -3.24 4.22
N LEU A 43 2.33 -4.05 3.30
CA LEU A 43 1.73 -4.23 1.97
C LEU A 43 0.28 -4.75 2.11
N PRO A 44 -0.65 -4.28 1.27
CA PRO A 44 -2.00 -4.83 1.25
C PRO A 44 -1.96 -6.33 0.91
N PRO A 45 -2.93 -7.11 1.41
CA PRO A 45 -3.02 -8.52 1.08
C PRO A 45 -3.09 -8.69 -0.44
N ARG A 46 -2.37 -9.68 -0.96
CA ARG A 46 -2.38 -10.01 -2.39
C ARG A 46 -3.80 -10.39 -2.79
N LEU A 47 -4.39 -9.61 -3.70
CA LEU A 47 -5.67 -9.95 -4.29
C LEU A 47 -5.48 -11.18 -5.19
N VAL A 48 -6.01 -12.32 -4.74
CA VAL A 48 -6.03 -13.55 -5.55
C VAL A 48 -7.27 -13.48 -6.43
N LEU A 49 -7.10 -13.08 -7.69
CA LEU A 49 -8.16 -13.19 -8.67
C LEU A 49 -8.32 -14.67 -9.04
N PRO A 50 -9.54 -15.19 -9.19
CA PRO A 50 -9.74 -16.50 -9.77
C PRO A 50 -9.08 -16.51 -11.16
N THR A 51 -8.10 -17.38 -11.34
CA THR A 51 -7.53 -17.60 -12.67
C THR A 51 -8.59 -18.30 -13.49
N SER A 52 -8.96 -17.74 -14.64
CA SER A 52 -9.78 -18.44 -15.62
C SER A 52 -8.97 -19.60 -16.17
N THR A 53 -8.99 -20.73 -15.48
CA THR A 53 -8.45 -21.98 -16.01
C THR A 53 -9.22 -22.24 -17.31
N PRO A 54 -8.56 -22.26 -18.48
CA PRO A 54 -9.25 -22.48 -19.73
C PRO A 54 -9.81 -23.91 -19.70
N THR A 55 -11.12 -24.03 -19.51
CA THR A 55 -11.81 -25.30 -19.69
C THR A 55 -11.68 -25.67 -21.16
N LEU A 56 -10.84 -26.66 -21.46
CA LEU A 56 -10.68 -27.16 -22.82
C LEU A 56 -12.06 -27.61 -23.32
N ARG A 57 -12.51 -26.99 -24.41
CA ARG A 57 -13.75 -27.40 -25.10
C ARG A 57 -13.53 -28.83 -25.62
N GLN A 58 -14.07 -29.81 -24.93
CA GLN A 58 -14.08 -31.19 -25.37
C GLN A 58 -15.16 -31.35 -26.43
N LEU A 59 -14.84 -32.00 -27.54
CA LEU A 59 -15.87 -32.44 -28.46
C LEU A 59 -16.71 -33.53 -27.77
N PRO A 60 -18.03 -33.60 -28.04
CA PRO A 60 -18.83 -34.74 -27.61
C PRO A 60 -18.20 -36.04 -28.10
N PRO A 61 -18.29 -37.17 -27.36
CA PRO A 61 -17.71 -38.46 -27.77
C PRO A 61 -18.25 -38.99 -29.11
N THR A 62 -19.30 -38.37 -29.65
CA THR A 62 -19.98 -38.73 -30.90
C THR A 62 -19.37 -38.12 -32.16
N TRP A 63 -18.19 -37.49 -32.09
CA TRP A 63 -17.55 -36.89 -33.28
C TRP A 63 -17.09 -37.93 -34.31
N THR A 64 -17.03 -39.21 -33.96
CA THR A 64 -16.79 -40.27 -34.92
C THR A 64 -18.13 -40.69 -35.53
N PRO A 65 -18.43 -40.37 -36.80
CA PRO A 65 -19.60 -40.93 -37.46
C PRO A 65 -19.44 -42.44 -37.51
N THR A 66 -20.32 -43.17 -36.83
CA THR A 66 -20.44 -44.61 -37.02
C THR A 66 -20.88 -44.83 -38.47
N PRO A 67 -20.06 -45.47 -39.33
CA PRO A 67 -20.50 -45.74 -40.69
C PRO A 67 -21.75 -46.63 -40.62
N PRO A 68 -22.81 -46.33 -41.40
CA PRO A 68 -23.95 -47.23 -41.47
C PRO A 68 -23.47 -48.59 -41.96
N LEU A 69 -24.01 -49.66 -41.36
CA LEU A 69 -23.67 -51.03 -41.71
C LEU A 69 -23.97 -51.23 -43.21
N GLY A 70 -22.93 -51.35 -44.05
CA GLY A 70 -23.05 -51.42 -45.51
C GLY A 70 -22.64 -50.16 -46.30
N ALA A 71 -22.03 -49.15 -45.66
CA ALA A 71 -21.44 -48.02 -46.38
C ALA A 71 -20.19 -48.45 -47.16
N GLU A 72 -20.35 -48.86 -48.41
CA GLU A 72 -19.23 -49.02 -49.32
C GLU A 72 -18.68 -47.63 -49.66
N THR A 73 -17.46 -47.35 -49.20
CA THR A 73 -16.74 -46.14 -49.60
C THR A 73 -16.43 -46.26 -51.09
N PRO A 74 -16.88 -45.33 -51.95
CA PRO A 74 -16.56 -45.41 -53.38
C PRO A 74 -15.04 -45.34 -53.53
N THR A 75 -14.45 -46.43 -54.02
CA THR A 75 -13.01 -46.46 -54.30
C THR A 75 -12.74 -45.57 -55.51
N LEU A 76 -12.02 -44.48 -55.29
CA LEU A 76 -11.65 -43.57 -56.36
C LEU A 76 -10.67 -44.24 -57.33
N ARG A 77 -10.88 -44.06 -58.64
CA ARG A 77 -9.88 -44.43 -59.65
C ARG A 77 -8.61 -43.59 -59.44
N PRO A 78 -7.40 -44.09 -59.74
CA PRO A 78 -6.13 -43.36 -59.49
C PRO A 78 -6.02 -41.94 -60.06
N THR A 79 -6.89 -41.56 -61.00
CA THR A 79 -6.92 -40.22 -61.65
C THR A 79 -7.97 -39.28 -61.03
N SER A 80 -8.80 -39.75 -60.09
CA SER A 80 -9.85 -38.93 -59.50
C SER A 80 -9.27 -38.02 -58.42
N THR A 81 -9.17 -36.72 -58.73
CA THR A 81 -8.82 -35.69 -57.76
C THR A 81 -10.10 -35.02 -57.27
N LEU A 82 -10.32 -34.96 -55.96
CA LEU A 82 -11.47 -34.27 -55.38
C LEU A 82 -11.39 -32.75 -55.63
N PRO A 83 -12.53 -32.06 -55.84
CA PRO A 83 -12.53 -30.60 -55.93
C PRO A 83 -12.12 -29.98 -54.59
N PRO A 84 -11.49 -28.79 -54.60
CA PRO A 84 -11.13 -28.09 -53.37
C PRO A 84 -12.37 -27.79 -52.54
N THR A 85 -12.30 -28.05 -51.23
CA THR A 85 -13.40 -27.76 -50.29
C THR A 85 -13.10 -26.46 -49.54
N TYR A 86 -14.08 -25.55 -49.50
CA TYR A 86 -13.98 -24.29 -48.75
C TYR A 86 -13.89 -24.56 -47.24
N THR A 87 -12.82 -24.10 -46.62
CA THR A 87 -12.61 -24.19 -45.16
C THR A 87 -12.71 -22.79 -44.56
N PRO A 88 -13.81 -22.44 -43.87
CA PRO A 88 -13.94 -21.12 -43.25
C PRO A 88 -12.95 -20.97 -42.08
N TYR A 89 -12.34 -19.79 -41.96
CA TYR A 89 -11.55 -19.40 -40.79
C TYR A 89 -12.02 -18.03 -40.26
N PHE A 90 -11.84 -17.80 -38.96
CA PHE A 90 -12.16 -16.54 -38.29
C PHE A 90 -10.88 -15.90 -37.75
N ILE A 91 -10.76 -14.59 -37.90
CA ILE A 91 -9.67 -13.79 -37.31
C ILE A 91 -10.16 -13.28 -35.95
N PRO A 92 -9.42 -13.51 -34.84
CA PRO A 92 -9.83 -12.98 -33.54
C PRO A 92 -9.78 -11.44 -33.52
N THR A 93 -10.86 -10.83 -33.05
CA THR A 93 -10.98 -9.36 -32.91
C THR A 93 -10.27 -8.87 -31.64
N ALA A 94 -9.72 -7.65 -31.72
CA ALA A 94 -8.76 -7.00 -30.82
C ALA A 94 -8.86 -7.27 -29.30
N THR A 95 -7.70 -7.34 -28.67
CA THR A 95 -7.50 -7.44 -27.21
C THR A 95 -7.90 -6.13 -26.51
N PRO A 96 -8.66 -6.17 -25.39
CA PRO A 96 -8.95 -4.96 -24.63
C PRO A 96 -7.66 -4.35 -24.08
N THR A 97 -7.40 -3.10 -24.43
CA THR A 97 -6.28 -2.33 -23.86
C THR A 97 -6.73 -1.71 -22.54
N LEU A 98 -6.00 -1.96 -21.45
CA LEU A 98 -6.29 -1.36 -20.15
C LEU A 98 -5.92 0.12 -20.17
N THR A 99 -6.90 1.00 -19.99
CA THR A 99 -6.67 2.44 -19.83
C THR A 99 -6.11 2.72 -18.43
N PRO A 100 -4.97 3.42 -18.29
CA PRO A 100 -4.45 3.79 -16.98
C PRO A 100 -5.37 4.81 -16.29
N THR A 101 -5.92 4.45 -15.14
CA THR A 101 -6.71 5.35 -14.29
C THR A 101 -5.78 6.22 -13.45
N ARG A 102 -5.92 7.55 -13.49
CA ARG A 102 -5.15 8.47 -12.63
C ARG A 102 -5.56 8.29 -11.16
N THR A 103 -4.61 7.93 -10.31
CA THR A 103 -4.79 7.86 -8.85
C THR A 103 -4.71 9.26 -8.24
N PRO A 104 -5.66 9.69 -7.39
CA PRO A 104 -5.55 10.98 -6.71
C PRO A 104 -4.41 10.98 -5.69
N THR A 105 -3.60 12.04 -5.67
CA THR A 105 -2.54 12.25 -4.66
C THR A 105 -3.07 13.17 -3.56
N ILE A 106 -3.15 12.68 -2.32
CA ILE A 106 -3.52 13.52 -1.17
C ILE A 106 -2.33 14.38 -0.77
N THR A 107 -2.42 15.68 -1.05
CA THR A 107 -1.44 16.68 -0.62
C THR A 107 -1.90 17.27 0.71
N ARG A 108 -1.11 17.14 1.78
CA ARG A 108 -1.40 17.79 3.06
C ARG A 108 -0.92 19.24 3.01
N THR A 109 -1.85 20.18 3.03
CA THR A 109 -1.53 21.61 3.21
C THR A 109 -1.27 21.88 4.69
N PRO A 110 -0.11 22.44 5.08
CA PRO A 110 0.11 22.83 6.48
C PRO A 110 -0.77 24.04 6.84
N THR A 111 -1.55 23.92 7.92
CA THR A 111 -2.29 25.04 8.50
C THR A 111 -1.35 25.81 9.44
N LEU A 112 -1.03 27.05 9.09
CA LEU A 112 -0.30 27.96 9.98
C LEU A 112 -1.31 28.59 10.95
N THR A 113 -1.41 28.04 12.16
CA THR A 113 -2.18 28.67 13.24
C THR A 113 -1.34 29.79 13.87
N PRO A 114 -1.74 31.07 13.81
CA PRO A 114 -1.03 32.13 14.50
C PRO A 114 -1.22 31.98 16.02
N THR A 115 -0.12 31.84 16.75
CA THR A 115 -0.12 31.92 18.21
C THR A 115 -0.23 33.38 18.63
N VAL A 116 -1.34 33.76 19.24
CA VAL A 116 -1.48 35.08 19.87
C VAL A 116 -0.81 35.03 21.24
N THR A 117 0.31 35.74 21.39
CA THR A 117 0.96 35.93 22.70
C THR A 117 0.11 36.87 23.55
N PRO A 118 -0.38 36.45 24.73
CA PRO A 118 -1.07 37.36 25.63
C PRO A 118 -0.07 38.40 26.16
N ILE A 119 -0.39 39.68 25.99
CA ILE A 119 0.34 40.78 26.62
C ILE A 119 -0.04 40.75 28.12
N PRO A 120 0.92 40.70 29.06
CA PRO A 120 0.59 40.82 30.47
C PRO A 120 0.13 42.25 30.74
N THR A 121 -1.17 42.42 31.02
CA THR A 121 -1.75 43.67 31.51
C THR A 121 -1.43 43.78 32.99
N ASP A 122 -0.37 44.50 33.33
CA ASP A 122 -0.08 44.88 34.71
C ASP A 122 -0.88 46.16 35.04
N THR A 123 -2.16 46.00 35.37
CA THR A 123 -2.99 47.11 35.88
C THR A 123 -2.77 47.21 37.40
N PRO A 124 -2.13 48.28 37.92
CA PRO A 124 -2.08 48.48 39.35
C PRO A 124 -3.48 48.78 39.89
N VAL A 125 -3.91 48.00 40.88
CA VAL A 125 -5.14 48.24 41.66
C VAL A 125 -4.94 49.54 42.46
N PRO A 126 -5.80 50.56 42.32
CA PRO A 126 -5.68 51.77 43.13
C PRO A 126 -5.95 51.46 44.62
N PRO A 127 -5.26 52.12 45.56
CA PRO A 127 -5.47 51.93 47.00
C PRO A 127 -6.91 52.26 47.42
N PRO A 128 -7.45 51.61 48.46
CA PRO A 128 -8.75 51.98 49.00
C PRO A 128 -8.70 53.40 49.58
N GLU A 129 -9.66 54.22 49.18
CA GLU A 129 -9.88 55.60 49.63
C GLU A 129 -10.17 55.64 51.15
N PRO A 130 -9.53 56.53 51.94
CA PRO A 130 -9.82 56.63 53.36
C PRO A 130 -11.19 57.30 53.60
N THR A 131 -12.09 56.55 54.23
CA THR A 131 -13.38 57.01 54.76
C THR A 131 -13.19 58.24 55.65
N ALA A 132 -13.65 59.41 55.20
CA ALA A 132 -13.74 60.59 56.04
C ALA A 132 -14.96 60.46 57.00
N THR A 133 -14.68 60.42 58.29
CA THR A 133 -15.67 60.52 59.38
C THR A 133 -16.24 61.94 59.45
N GLU A 134 -17.57 62.02 59.56
CA GLU A 134 -18.37 63.23 59.71
C GLU A 134 -17.92 64.13 60.88
N GLY A 135 -17.93 65.44 60.66
CA GLY A 135 -17.86 66.48 61.68
C GLY A 135 -18.94 67.52 61.43
N SER A 136 -20.07 67.37 62.13
CA SER A 136 -21.19 68.30 62.17
C SER A 136 -20.85 69.52 63.03
N THR A 137 -21.14 70.72 62.52
CA THR A 137 -21.44 71.93 63.30
C THR A 137 -22.81 72.43 62.92
#